data_AF-A0AA38IY08-F1
#
_entry.id   AF-A0AA38IY08-F1
#
_cell.length_a   1.000
_cell.length_b   1.000
_cell.length_c   1.000
_cell.angle_alpha   90.00
_cell.angle_beta   90.00
_cell.angle_gamma   90.00
#
_symmetry.space_group_name_H-M   'P 1'
#
loop_
_entity.id
_entity.type
_entity.pdbx_description
1 polymer ?
#
loop_
_entity_poly.entity_id
_entity_poly.type
_entity_poly.pdbx_seq_one_letter_code
_entity_poly.pdbx_strand_id
1 'polypeptide(L)'
;MKRSDVRDMGEHILVNIPASKNDKPRSFMVIEDNEMDALRLIRSYISRRPLHETNDRFFLCLRGGRCTAQPVGKNTIGAIPSKIATFLGLPDAKSYIGHCLRRTAATLHADAGGSVLNLKQLGG
;
A
#
# COMPACT_ATOMS: atom_id res chain seq x y z
N MET A 1 -9.88 -1.97 -3.26
CA MET A 1 -9.35 -0.69 -3.74
C MET A 1 -9.43 -0.62 -5.25
N LYS A 2 -10.26 0.30 -5.71
CA LYS A 2 -10.50 0.69 -7.09
C LYS A 2 -9.59 1.85 -7.49
N ARG A 3 -9.62 2.26 -8.75
CA ARG A 3 -8.88 3.45 -9.21
C ARG A 3 -9.43 4.72 -8.60
N SER A 4 -10.75 4.84 -8.59
CA SER A 4 -11.48 5.98 -8.01
C SER A 4 -11.21 6.19 -6.53
N ASP A 5 -10.76 5.14 -5.84
CA ASP A 5 -10.43 5.16 -4.42
C ASP A 5 -9.11 5.88 -4.13
N VAL A 6 -8.26 6.13 -5.14
CA VAL A 6 -6.96 6.80 -5.00
C VAL A 6 -6.97 8.09 -5.80
N ARG A 7 -6.86 9.23 -5.12
CA ARG A 7 -6.91 10.56 -5.72
C ARG A 7 -5.60 11.31 -5.48
N ASP A 8 -4.98 11.79 -6.56
CA ASP A 8 -3.82 12.67 -6.47
C ASP A 8 -4.30 14.11 -6.26
N MET A 9 -3.89 14.71 -5.15
CA MET A 9 -4.26 16.08 -4.76
C MET A 9 -3.09 17.05 -4.97
N GLY A 10 -2.01 16.65 -5.66
CA GLY A 10 -0.83 17.47 -5.91
C GLY A 10 0.19 17.42 -4.77
N GLU A 11 -0.19 17.83 -3.56
CA GLU A 11 0.73 17.80 -2.41
C GLU A 11 0.67 16.48 -1.63
N HIS A 12 -0.40 15.72 -1.82
CA HIS A 12 -0.61 14.43 -1.16
C HIS A 12 -1.51 13.54 -2.03
N ILE A 13 -1.55 12.25 -1.70
CA ILE A 13 -2.47 11.28 -2.30
C ILE A 13 -3.48 10.85 -1.25
N LEU A 14 -4.77 11.08 -1.53
CA LEU A 14 -5.87 10.67 -0.68
C LEU A 14 -6.34 9.27 -1.09
N VAL A 15 -6.30 8.33 -0.15
CA VAL A 15 -6.76 6.95 -0.35
C VAL A 15 -8.02 6.72 0.48
N ASN A 16 -9.09 6.31 -0.21
CA ASN A 16 -10.35 5.91 0.39
C ASN A 16 -10.44 4.38 0.43
N ILE A 17 -10.74 3.83 1.61
CA ILE A 17 -11.05 2.43 1.80
C ILE A 17 -12.57 2.35 2.02
N PRO A 18 -13.35 1.92 1.03
CA PRO A 18 -14.80 1.75 1.19
C PRO A 18 -15.10 0.69 2.24
N ALA A 19 -16.29 0.78 2.82
CA ALA A 19 -16.75 -0.17 3.84
C ALA A 19 -16.68 -1.61 3.31
N SER A 20 -16.23 -2.52 4.17
CA SER A 20 -16.34 -3.96 3.92
C SER A 20 -17.42 -4.55 4.82
N LYS A 21 -17.69 -5.86 4.70
CA LYS A 21 -18.73 -6.55 5.49
C LYS A 21 -18.61 -6.30 7.00
N ASN A 22 -17.39 -6.10 7.51
CA ASN A 22 -17.11 -5.92 8.94
C ASN A 22 -16.42 -4.58 9.27
N ASP A 23 -16.02 -3.80 8.26
CA ASP A 23 -15.18 -2.62 8.46
C ASP A 23 -15.92 -1.35 8.05
N LYS A 24 -15.78 -0.31 8.88
CA LYS A 24 -16.24 1.05 8.56
C LYS A 24 -15.41 1.64 7.42
N PRO A 25 -16.00 2.53 6.61
CA PRO A 25 -15.24 3.25 5.60
C PRO A 25 -14.20 4.14 6.30
N ARG A 26 -13.02 4.23 5.70
CA ARG A 26 -11.91 5.03 6.24
C ARG A 26 -11.09 5.62 5.11
N SER A 27 -10.32 6.65 5.42
CA SER A 27 -9.38 7.26 4.48
C SER A 27 -8.08 7.60 5.18
N PHE A 28 -7.01 7.67 4.38
CA PHE A 28 -5.71 8.14 4.84
C PHE A 28 -5.02 8.91 3.72
N MET A 29 -4.04 9.73 4.11
CA MET A 29 -3.21 10.49 3.19
C MET A 29 -1.83 9.85 3.11
N VAL A 30 -1.31 9.75 1.90
CA VAL A 30 0.12 9.55 1.65
C VAL A 30 0.70 10.92 1.39
N ILE A 31 1.67 11.32 2.21
CA ILE A 31 2.39 12.59 2.10
C ILE A 31 3.83 12.30 1.69
N GLU A 32 4.54 13.35 1.28
CA GLU A 32 5.99 13.29 1.11
C GLU A 32 6.66 13.08 2.47
N ASP A 33 7.73 12.28 2.48
CA ASP A 33 8.57 12.04 3.64
C ASP A 33 10.04 12.10 3.21
N ASN A 34 10.91 12.48 4.14
CA ASN A 34 12.33 12.67 3.87
C ASN A 34 13.07 11.37 3.55
N GLU A 35 12.55 10.22 4.01
CA GLU A 35 13.17 8.92 3.77
C GLU A 35 12.74 8.31 2.43
N MET A 36 11.52 8.58 1.97
CA MET A 36 10.98 8.01 0.75
C MET A 36 9.95 8.94 0.08
N ASP A 37 10.24 9.29 -1.17
CA ASP A 37 9.30 9.98 -2.06
C ASP A 37 8.20 9.02 -2.57
N ALA A 38 7.25 8.76 -1.68
CA ALA A 38 6.09 7.91 -1.94
C ALA A 38 5.19 8.46 -3.05
N LEU A 39 5.07 9.80 -3.13
CA LEU A 39 4.21 10.48 -4.11
C LEU A 39 4.68 10.20 -5.53
N ARG A 40 5.98 10.38 -5.80
CA ARG A 40 6.55 10.08 -7.12
C ARG A 40 6.48 8.60 -7.47
N LEU A 41 6.67 7.70 -6.50
CA LEU A 41 6.52 6.27 -6.72
C LEU A 41 5.10 5.90 -7.16
N ILE A 42 4.09 6.43 -6.47
CA ILE A 42 2.69 6.17 -6.82
C ILE A 42 2.33 6.79 -8.18
N ARG A 43 2.76 8.03 -8.46
CA ARG A 43 2.56 8.70 -9.76
C ARG A 43 3.21 7.94 -10.91
N SER A 44 4.45 7.53 -10.74
CA SER A 44 5.18 6.68 -11.70
C SER A 44 4.42 5.40 -11.97
N TYR A 45 3.93 4.73 -10.92
CA TYR A 45 3.13 3.52 -11.06
C TYR A 45 1.81 3.76 -11.82
N ILE A 46 1.09 4.86 -11.52
CA ILE A 46 -0.15 5.25 -12.22
C ILE A 46 0.13 5.50 -13.71
N SER A 47 1.23 6.19 -14.05
CA SER A 47 1.61 6.53 -15.43
C SER A 47 1.96 5.31 -16.29
N ARG A 48 2.38 4.20 -15.68
CA ARG A 48 2.80 2.96 -16.38
C ARG A 48 1.62 2.05 -16.74
N ARG A 49 0.38 2.48 -16.50
CA ARG A 49 -0.83 1.71 -16.80
C ARG A 49 -1.13 1.68 -18.29
N PRO A 50 -1.67 0.57 -18.82
CA PRO A 50 -2.14 0.53 -20.21
C PRO A 50 -3.29 1.53 -20.43
N LEU A 51 -3.25 2.25 -21.55
CA LEU A 51 -4.23 3.30 -21.89
C LEU A 51 -5.66 2.74 -22.05
N HIS A 52 -5.80 1.53 -22.57
CA HIS A 52 -7.08 0.88 -22.86
C HIS A 52 -7.51 -0.13 -21.79
N GLU A 53 -6.95 -0.02 -20.58
CA GLU A 53 -7.29 -0.93 -19.50
C GLU A 53 -8.68 -0.68 -18.94
N THR A 54 -9.56 -1.69 -19.01
CA THR A 54 -10.92 -1.63 -18.48
C THR A 54 -10.98 -2.02 -17.00
N ASN A 55 -9.92 -2.60 -16.45
CA ASN A 55 -9.89 -3.03 -15.07
C ASN A 55 -9.79 -1.85 -14.09
N ASP A 56 -10.80 -1.75 -13.22
CA ASP A 56 -10.88 -0.72 -12.19
C ASP A 56 -10.04 -1.04 -10.94
N ARG A 57 -9.40 -2.21 -10.85
CA ARG A 57 -8.51 -2.53 -9.71
C ARG A 57 -7.28 -1.64 -9.73
N PHE A 58 -6.94 -0.97 -8.62
CA PHE A 58 -5.76 -0.11 -8.55
C PHE A 58 -4.43 -0.84 -8.77
N PHE A 59 -4.26 -2.00 -8.12
CA PHE A 59 -3.04 -2.81 -8.21
C PHE A 59 -3.13 -3.79 -9.39
N LEU A 60 -2.28 -3.58 -10.38
CA LEU A 60 -2.06 -4.40 -11.57
C LEU A 60 -0.64 -4.95 -11.55
N CYS A 61 -0.43 -6.12 -12.14
CA CYS A 61 0.87 -6.76 -12.19
C CYS A 61 1.85 -5.92 -13.00
N LEU A 62 3.01 -5.61 -12.42
CA LEU A 62 4.12 -4.91 -13.08
C LEU A 62 5.10 -5.95 -13.63
N ARG A 63 5.34 -5.93 -14.95
CA ARG A 63 6.29 -6.84 -15.64
C ARG A 63 7.09 -6.04 -16.67
N GLY A 64 8.42 -6.24 -16.70
CA GLY A 64 9.29 -5.52 -17.64
C GLY A 64 9.18 -3.99 -17.53
N GLY A 65 8.89 -3.46 -16.32
CA GLY A 65 8.74 -2.03 -16.08
C GLY A 65 7.40 -1.42 -16.48
N ARG A 66 6.43 -2.19 -16.99
CA ARG A 66 5.08 -1.71 -17.37
C ARG A 66 3.99 -2.48 -16.65
N CYS A 67 2.85 -1.85 -16.40
CA CYS A 67 1.70 -2.53 -15.82
C CYS A 67 1.01 -3.36 -16.91
N THR A 68 0.55 -4.55 -16.53
CA THR A 68 -0.27 -5.44 -17.34
C THR A 68 -1.75 -5.27 -17.00
N ALA A 69 -2.65 -5.87 -17.78
CA ALA A 69 -4.10 -5.86 -17.49
C ALA A 69 -4.51 -6.67 -16.25
N GLN A 70 -3.63 -7.56 -15.78
CA GLN A 70 -3.95 -8.51 -14.73
C GLN A 70 -3.84 -7.85 -13.34
N PRO A 71 -4.89 -7.90 -12.50
CA PRO A 71 -4.79 -7.47 -11.11
C PRO A 71 -3.72 -8.23 -10.33
N VAL A 72 -3.09 -7.56 -9.37
CA VAL A 72 -2.19 -8.25 -8.43
C VAL A 72 -3.01 -9.10 -7.47
N GLY A 73 -2.66 -10.38 -7.37
CA GLY A 73 -3.28 -11.31 -6.42
C GLY A 73 -2.88 -11.04 -4.98
N LYS A 74 -3.77 -11.38 -4.02
CA LYS A 74 -3.53 -11.19 -2.58
C LYS A 74 -2.26 -11.89 -2.09
N ASN A 75 -1.95 -13.09 -2.61
CA ASN A 75 -0.77 -13.85 -2.22
C ASN A 75 0.52 -13.16 -2.70
N THR A 76 0.49 -12.51 -3.86
CA THR A 76 1.63 -11.74 -4.37
C THR A 76 1.91 -10.55 -3.47
N ILE A 77 0.87 -9.77 -3.10
CA ILE A 77 1.02 -8.66 -2.15
C ILE A 77 1.50 -9.16 -0.79
N GLY A 78 0.89 -10.24 -0.28
CA GLY A 78 1.24 -10.82 1.01
C GLY A 78 2.67 -11.38 1.10
N ALA A 79 3.27 -11.73 -0.04
CA ALA A 79 4.65 -12.22 -0.13
C ALA A 79 5.70 -11.11 -0.33
N ILE A 80 5.30 -9.85 -0.55
CA ILE A 80 6.24 -8.74 -0.73
C ILE A 80 7.22 -8.62 0.45
N PRO A 81 6.79 -8.66 1.74
CA PRO A 81 7.74 -8.52 2.84
C PRO A 81 8.78 -9.64 2.87
N SER A 82 8.41 -10.87 2.54
CA SER A 82 9.33 -12.00 2.41
C SER A 82 10.37 -11.80 1.30
N LYS A 83 9.96 -11.23 0.16
CA LYS A 83 10.90 -10.87 -0.93
C LYS A 83 11.88 -9.78 -0.51
N ILE A 84 11.41 -8.77 0.22
CA ILE A 84 12.28 -7.71 0.76
C ILE A 84 13.26 -8.32 1.77
N ALA A 85 12.79 -9.14 2.71
CA ALA A 85 13.63 -9.80 3.70
C ALA A 85 14.69 -10.71 3.05
N THR A 86 14.32 -11.43 1.99
CA THR A 86 15.26 -12.24 1.19
C THR A 86 16.32 -11.38 0.53
N PHE A 87 15.92 -10.25 -0.08
CA PHE A 87 16.84 -9.31 -0.72
C PHE A 87 17.82 -8.69 0.28
N LEU A 88 17.36 -8.37 1.50
CA LEU A 88 18.19 -7.83 2.57
C LEU A 88 19.04 -8.88 3.30
N GLY A 89 18.88 -10.17 2.99
CA GLY A 89 19.61 -11.25 3.66
C GLY A 89 19.18 -11.51 5.11
N LEU A 90 17.94 -11.16 5.48
CA LEU A 90 17.44 -11.37 6.83
C LEU A 90 17.19 -12.87 7.11
N PRO A 91 17.43 -13.33 8.35
CA PRO A 91 17.08 -14.69 8.75
C PRO A 91 15.57 -14.90 8.64
N ASP A 92 15.16 -16.15 8.40
CA ASP A 92 13.75 -16.57 8.35
C ASP A 92 12.86 -15.71 7.43
N ALA A 93 13.38 -15.29 6.27
CA ALA A 93 12.68 -14.41 5.33
C ALA A 93 11.25 -14.87 4.97
N LYS A 94 10.95 -16.17 5.03
CA LYS A 94 9.60 -16.73 4.78
C LYS A 94 8.56 -16.34 5.85
N SER A 95 9.00 -15.98 7.06
CA SER A 95 8.12 -15.56 8.17
C SER A 95 7.55 -14.15 7.99
N TYR A 96 8.18 -13.33 7.13
CA TYR A 96 7.74 -11.98 6.81
C TYR A 96 6.55 -12.01 5.85
N ILE A 97 5.34 -12.05 6.41
CA ILE A 97 4.08 -12.03 5.66
C ILE A 97 3.44 -10.64 5.70
N GLY A 98 2.43 -10.39 4.85
CA GLY A 98 1.74 -9.09 4.76
C GLY A 98 1.29 -8.46 6.10
N HIS A 99 0.99 -9.26 7.13
CA HIS A 99 0.64 -8.74 8.46
C HIS A 99 1.79 -8.06 9.21
N CYS A 100 3.05 -8.34 8.87
CA CYS A 100 4.19 -7.69 9.51
C CYS A 100 4.18 -6.18 9.27
N LEU A 101 3.83 -5.73 8.06
CA LEU A 101 3.75 -4.30 7.73
C LEU A 101 2.72 -3.57 8.59
N ARG A 102 1.55 -4.19 8.83
CA ARG A 102 0.51 -3.62 9.70
C ARG A 102 0.99 -3.50 11.15
N ARG A 103 1.72 -4.52 11.64
CA ARG A 103 2.29 -4.51 13.00
C ARG A 103 3.36 -3.44 13.13
N THR A 104 4.29 -3.35 12.18
CA THR A 104 5.33 -2.32 12.15
C THR A 104 4.72 -0.93 12.14
N ALA A 105 3.69 -0.67 11.32
CA ALA A 105 3.02 0.64 11.31
C ALA A 105 2.40 1.01 12.66
N ALA A 106 1.78 0.05 13.36
CA ALA A 106 1.22 0.28 14.69
C ALA A 106 2.31 0.56 15.73
N THR A 107 3.42 -0.17 15.69
CA THR A 107 4.57 0.06 16.58
C THR A 107 5.19 1.43 16.34
N LEU A 108 5.49 1.79 15.09
CA LEU A 108 6.05 3.11 14.75
C LEU A 108 5.14 4.25 15.22
N HIS A 109 3.82 4.09 15.09
CA HIS A 109 2.88 5.09 15.57
C HIS A 109 2.87 5.20 17.10
N ALA A 110 2.98 4.08 17.81
CA ALA A 110 3.05 4.08 19.28
C ALA A 110 4.37 4.71 19.77
N ASP A 111 5.49 4.37 19.14
CA ASP A 111 6.82 4.88 19.48
C ASP A 111 6.93 6.39 19.24
N ALA A 112 6.21 6.91 18.23
CA ALA A 112 6.06 8.35 17.97
C ALA A 112 5.13 9.08 18.97
N GLY A 113 4.65 8.40 20.03
CA GLY A 113 3.75 8.96 21.03
C GLY A 113 2.27 9.00 20.62
N GLY A 114 1.88 8.21 19.62
CA GLY A 114 0.51 8.14 19.14
C GLY A 114 -0.48 7.62 20.20
N SER A 115 -1.68 8.21 20.24
CA SER A 115 -2.70 7.82 21.20
C SER A 115 -3.32 6.45 20.89
N VAL A 116 -3.91 5.80 21.89
CA VAL A 116 -4.67 4.54 21.72
C VAL A 116 -5.82 4.71 20.73
N LEU A 117 -6.45 5.89 20.67
CA LEU A 117 -7.51 6.18 19.71
C LEU A 117 -6.98 6.20 18.27
N ASN A 118 -5.82 6.82 18.05
CA ASN A 118 -5.17 6.87 16.75
C ASN A 118 -4.72 5.47 16.30
N LEU A 119 -4.22 4.64 17.23
CA LEU A 119 -3.88 3.23 16.96
C LEU A 119 -5.10 2.41 16.53
N LYS A 120 -6.26 2.59 17.18
CA LYS A 120 -7.51 1.95 16.76
C LYS A 120 -7.92 2.40 15.36
N GLN A 121 -7.80 3.69 15.06
CA GLN A 121 -8.11 4.22 13.73
C GLN A 121 -7.17 3.68 12.64
N LEU A 122 -5.87 3.56 12.93
CA LEU A 122 -4.87 2.98 12.02
C LEU A 122 -5.13 1.47 11.77
N GLY A 123 -5.53 0.75 12.82
CA GLY A 123 -5.81 -0.69 12.77
C GLY A 123 -7.05 -1.04 11.96
N GLY A 124 -8.04 -0.15 11.92
CA GLY A 124 -9.38 -0.41 11.38
C GLY A 124 -10.31 -0.98 12.44
#